data_AF-A0A951STF3-F1
#
_entry.id   AF-A0A951STF3-F1
#
_cell.length_a   1.000
_cell.length_b   1.000
_cell.length_c   1.000
_cell.angle_alpha   90.00
_cell.angle_beta   90.00
_cell.angle_gamma   90.00
#
_symmetry.space_group_name_H-M   'P 1'
#
loop_
_entity.id
_entity.type
_entity.pdbx_description
1 polymer ?
#
loop_
_entity_poly.entity_id
_entity_poly.type
_entity_poly.pdbx_seq_one_letter_code
_entity_poly.pdbx_strand_id
1 'polypeptide(L)'
;MLVIPVIDIKDGKCVRVVEGHFDNSSYYNESPVSLARLFRKENFKALHITDLDGALEGEMRNYSIIKEISDSIDIPVQYGGGVRDISTAKRVIEDLGVYRLVIGTGALEDPQLVTQFLELYGPTKLVICIDEKLNNVVKNGWINYADITPLSFAKKMEEIGIQRIIYQDVTRVGNFSGPHLNRLIEIGEQTNLKITSAGGIGSYKDLKVLAGLEKYGVDSVMISRALYENKFPCQRMWREIEVEDLSLDLPKIVD
;
A
#
# COMPACT_ATOMS: atom_id res chain seq x y z
N MET A 1 2.98 -3.64 15.81
CA MET A 1 3.06 -3.00 14.48
C MET A 1 3.01 -4.05 13.39
N LEU A 2 2.09 -3.91 12.43
CA LEU A 2 1.93 -4.79 11.27
C LEU A 2 2.84 -4.32 10.12
N VAL A 3 3.62 -5.23 9.53
CA VAL A 3 4.42 -4.95 8.33
C VAL A 3 3.65 -5.44 7.11
N ILE A 4 3.46 -4.55 6.13
CA ILE A 4 2.70 -4.78 4.91
C ILE A 4 3.67 -4.67 3.71
N PRO A 5 4.08 -5.79 3.09
CA PRO A 5 4.82 -5.76 1.85
C PRO A 5 4.02 -5.05 0.74
N VAL A 6 4.73 -4.38 -0.15
CA VAL A 6 4.15 -3.66 -1.29
C VAL A 6 4.63 -4.31 -2.59
N ILE A 7 3.70 -4.57 -3.50
CA ILE A 7 3.98 -4.95 -4.89
C ILE A 7 3.41 -3.85 -5.80
N ASP A 8 4.31 -3.09 -6.43
CA ASP A 8 3.93 -2.13 -7.46
C ASP A 8 3.93 -2.85 -8.81
N ILE A 9 2.82 -2.76 -9.56
CA ILE A 9 2.60 -3.45 -10.83
C ILE A 9 2.41 -2.42 -11.94
N LYS A 10 3.16 -2.60 -13.03
CA LYS A 10 3.03 -1.86 -14.29
C LYS A 10 3.34 -2.77 -15.46
N ASP A 11 2.54 -2.72 -16.52
CA ASP A 11 2.67 -3.57 -17.70
C ASP A 11 2.75 -5.08 -17.34
N GLY A 12 1.96 -5.49 -16.33
CA GLY A 12 1.93 -6.85 -15.79
C GLY A 12 3.18 -7.31 -15.05
N LYS A 13 4.10 -6.40 -14.71
CA LYS A 13 5.38 -6.72 -14.06
C LYS A 13 5.57 -5.97 -12.76
N CYS A 14 6.34 -6.56 -11.85
CA CYS A 14 6.82 -5.88 -10.65
C CYS A 14 7.74 -4.72 -11.06
N VAL A 15 7.49 -3.53 -10.53
CA VAL A 15 8.32 -2.35 -10.79
C VAL A 15 8.87 -1.74 -9.52
N ARG A 16 10.05 -1.15 -9.66
CA ARG A 16 10.68 -0.34 -8.63
C ARG A 16 10.45 1.13 -8.93
N VAL A 17 9.70 1.80 -8.07
CA VAL A 17 9.59 3.26 -8.07
C VAL A 17 10.62 3.88 -7.12
N VAL A 18 11.30 4.94 -7.56
CA VAL A 18 12.17 5.77 -6.72
C VAL A 18 11.71 7.21 -6.83
N GLU A 19 11.44 7.86 -5.70
CA GLU A 19 11.03 9.28 -5.59
C GLU A 19 9.82 9.65 -6.45
N GLY A 20 8.96 8.67 -6.72
CA GLY A 20 7.77 8.83 -7.54
C GLY A 20 8.01 8.96 -9.04
N HIS A 21 9.22 8.70 -9.52
CA HIS A 21 9.54 8.73 -10.94
C HIS A 21 9.22 7.37 -11.61
N PHE A 22 8.09 7.31 -12.32
CA PHE A 22 7.67 6.12 -13.06
C PHE A 22 8.55 5.80 -14.28
N ASP A 23 9.03 6.83 -14.98
CA ASP A 23 9.82 6.67 -16.21
C ASP A 23 11.22 6.12 -15.96
N ASN A 24 11.73 6.26 -14.74
CA ASN A 24 13.01 5.68 -14.30
C ASN A 24 12.82 4.35 -13.53
N SER A 25 11.64 3.73 -13.67
CA SER A 25 11.36 2.47 -13.00
C SER A 25 12.22 1.35 -13.55
N SER A 26 12.80 0.56 -12.64
CA SER A 26 13.45 -0.70 -12.99
C SER A 26 12.44 -1.82 -12.80
N TYR A 27 12.34 -2.74 -13.75
CA TYR A 27 11.52 -3.94 -13.61
C TYR A 27 12.27 -4.98 -12.78
N TYR A 28 11.55 -5.66 -11.90
CA TYR A 28 12.02 -6.89 -11.29
C TYR A 28 11.69 -8.07 -12.21
N ASN A 29 12.49 -9.12 -12.15
CA ASN A 29 12.29 -10.31 -13.00
C ASN A 29 11.19 -11.21 -12.45
N GLU A 30 10.88 -11.06 -11.17
CA GLU A 30 9.90 -11.84 -10.44
C GLU A 30 8.47 -11.49 -10.90
N SER A 31 7.67 -12.53 -11.15
CA SER A 31 6.23 -12.37 -11.36
C SER A 31 5.57 -11.79 -10.09
N PRO A 32 4.61 -10.85 -10.22
CA PRO A 32 3.83 -10.34 -9.10
C PRO A 32 3.19 -11.44 -8.24
N VAL A 33 2.70 -12.51 -8.87
CA VAL A 33 2.09 -13.67 -8.19
C VAL A 33 3.13 -14.45 -7.39
N SER A 34 4.29 -14.72 -7.99
CA SER A 34 5.38 -15.44 -7.32
C SER A 34 5.88 -14.67 -6.10
N LEU A 35 5.97 -13.35 -6.21
CA LEU A 35 6.39 -12.49 -5.11
C LEU A 35 5.33 -12.41 -4.00
N ALA A 36 4.04 -12.37 -4.34
CA ALA A 36 2.97 -12.41 -3.36
C ALA A 36 3.01 -13.71 -2.53
N ARG A 37 3.23 -14.86 -3.19
CA ARG A 37 3.41 -16.15 -2.51
C ARG A 37 4.66 -16.17 -1.64
N LEU A 38 5.78 -15.63 -2.12
CA LEU A 38 7.00 -15.49 -1.32
C LEU A 38 6.73 -14.68 -0.05
N PHE A 39 6.13 -13.49 -0.18
CA PHE A 39 5.79 -12.69 0.99
C PHE A 39 4.84 -13.43 1.94
N ARG A 40 3.90 -14.21 1.41
CA ARG A 40 3.06 -15.02 2.27
C ARG A 40 3.85 -16.12 3.00
N LYS A 41 4.77 -16.82 2.32
CA LYS A 41 5.69 -17.82 2.90
C LYS A 41 6.60 -17.20 3.97
N GLU A 42 7.03 -15.95 3.78
CA GLU A 42 7.74 -15.12 4.77
C GLU A 42 6.84 -14.64 5.93
N ASN A 43 5.62 -15.16 6.03
CA ASN A 43 4.68 -14.97 7.13
C ASN A 43 4.12 -13.55 7.26
N PHE A 44 4.19 -12.73 6.20
CA PHE A 44 3.45 -11.47 6.16
C PHE A 44 1.94 -11.71 6.29
N LYS A 45 1.24 -10.80 6.97
CA LYS A 45 -0.17 -10.96 7.35
C LYS A 45 -1.14 -10.10 6.53
N ALA A 46 -0.62 -9.27 5.65
CA ALA A 46 -1.36 -8.47 4.70
C ALA A 46 -0.45 -8.16 3.51
N LEU A 47 -1.03 -7.82 2.37
CA LEU A 47 -0.30 -7.41 1.17
C LEU A 47 -0.90 -6.11 0.63
N HIS A 48 -0.06 -5.18 0.20
CA HIS A 48 -0.49 -4.01 -0.56
C HIS A 48 -0.10 -4.20 -2.03
N ILE A 49 -1.05 -3.96 -2.92
CA ILE A 49 -0.81 -3.91 -4.36
C ILE A 49 -1.09 -2.49 -4.84
N THR A 50 -0.13 -1.93 -5.57
CA THR A 50 -0.31 -0.69 -6.33
C THR A 50 -0.38 -1.02 -7.82
N ASP A 51 -1.54 -0.89 -8.45
CA ASP A 51 -1.68 -0.93 -9.91
C ASP A 51 -1.40 0.47 -10.48
N LEU A 52 -0.19 0.64 -11.02
CA LEU A 52 0.25 1.92 -11.58
C LEU A 52 -0.43 2.23 -12.91
N ASP A 53 -0.78 1.21 -13.69
CA ASP A 53 -1.53 1.40 -14.94
C ASP A 53 -2.93 1.95 -14.62
N GLY A 54 -3.60 1.34 -13.63
CA GLY A 54 -4.87 1.84 -13.11
C GLY A 54 -4.76 3.26 -12.53
N ALA A 55 -3.70 3.57 -11.78
CA ALA A 55 -3.49 4.90 -11.21
C ALA A 55 -3.35 6.00 -12.30
N LEU A 56 -2.63 5.71 -13.37
CA LEU A 56 -2.33 6.66 -14.45
C LEU A 56 -3.49 6.77 -15.45
N GLU A 57 -3.95 5.65 -15.99
CA GLU A 57 -4.90 5.61 -17.10
C GLU A 57 -6.36 5.49 -16.62
N GLY A 58 -6.59 5.00 -15.40
CA GLY A 58 -7.93 4.75 -14.87
C GLY A 58 -8.52 3.40 -15.30
N GLU A 59 -7.75 2.56 -15.99
CA GLU A 59 -8.17 1.23 -16.45
C GLU A 59 -7.40 0.13 -15.69
N MET A 60 -8.11 -0.88 -15.19
CA MET A 60 -7.49 -2.04 -14.51
C MET A 60 -6.91 -3.04 -15.52
N ARG A 61 -5.82 -2.68 -16.20
CA ARG A 61 -5.12 -3.58 -17.14
C ARG A 61 -4.56 -4.82 -16.46
N ASN A 62 -4.18 -4.70 -15.18
CA ASN A 62 -3.60 -5.80 -14.40
C ASN A 62 -4.65 -6.68 -13.70
N TYR A 63 -5.93 -6.56 -14.06
CA TYR A 63 -7.05 -7.25 -13.39
C TYR A 63 -6.83 -8.77 -13.22
N SER A 64 -6.39 -9.47 -14.27
CA SER A 64 -6.15 -10.93 -14.20
C SER A 64 -5.01 -11.29 -13.24
N ILE A 65 -3.94 -10.50 -13.23
CA ILE A 65 -2.78 -10.71 -12.34
C ILE A 65 -3.18 -10.46 -10.88
N ILE A 66 -3.96 -9.41 -10.62
CA ILE A 66 -4.45 -9.12 -9.27
C ILE A 66 -5.39 -10.23 -8.79
N LYS A 67 -6.25 -10.76 -9.67
CA LYS A 67 -7.10 -11.91 -9.36
C LYS A 67 -6.27 -13.12 -8.96
N GLU A 68 -5.25 -13.44 -9.76
CA GLU A 68 -4.35 -14.57 -9.49
C GLU A 68 -3.58 -14.38 -8.18
N ILE A 69 -3.13 -13.16 -7.86
CA ILE A 69 -2.52 -12.85 -6.57
C ILE A 69 -3.50 -13.15 -5.43
N SER A 70 -4.69 -12.55 -5.46
CA SER A 70 -5.71 -12.71 -4.41
C SER A 70 -6.11 -14.17 -4.20
N ASP A 71 -6.23 -14.95 -5.27
CA ASP A 71 -6.60 -16.37 -5.20
C ASP A 71 -5.43 -17.25 -4.69
N SER A 72 -4.20 -16.77 -4.79
CA SER A 72 -3.01 -17.54 -4.44
C SER A 72 -2.54 -17.43 -3.00
N ILE A 73 -3.11 -16.51 -2.20
CA ILE A 73 -2.68 -16.25 -0.82
C ILE A 73 -3.88 -16.17 0.13
N ASP A 74 -3.68 -16.57 1.39
CA ASP A 74 -4.69 -16.61 2.45
C ASP A 74 -4.63 -15.38 3.38
N ILE A 75 -4.19 -14.23 2.86
CA ILE A 75 -4.07 -12.97 3.62
C ILE A 75 -4.83 -11.83 2.95
N PRO A 76 -5.32 -10.85 3.73
CA PRO A 76 -6.00 -9.69 3.17
C PRO A 76 -5.08 -8.88 2.25
N VAL A 77 -5.55 -8.67 1.02
CA VAL A 77 -4.96 -7.75 0.05
C VAL A 77 -5.63 -6.39 0.17
N GLN A 78 -4.83 -5.32 0.18
CA GLN A 78 -5.32 -3.97 -0.06
C GLN A 78 -4.82 -3.48 -1.43
N TYR A 79 -5.72 -2.84 -2.18
CA TYR A 79 -5.49 -2.48 -3.57
C TYR A 79 -5.60 -0.97 -3.77
N GLY A 80 -4.57 -0.35 -4.32
CA GLY A 80 -4.59 1.01 -4.85
C GLY A 80 -4.33 1.03 -6.35
N GLY A 81 -5.04 1.86 -7.09
CA GLY A 81 -4.84 2.01 -8.55
C GLY A 81 -6.14 2.22 -9.30
N GLY A 82 -6.50 3.49 -9.52
CA GLY A 82 -7.58 3.84 -10.47
C GLY A 82 -9.02 3.68 -9.99
N VAL A 83 -9.28 3.47 -8.70
CA VAL A 83 -10.66 3.37 -8.18
C VAL A 83 -11.33 4.76 -8.16
N ARG A 84 -12.07 5.07 -9.23
CA ARG A 84 -12.71 6.38 -9.46
C ARG A 84 -14.24 6.32 -9.48
N ASP A 85 -14.82 5.13 -9.36
CA ASP A 85 -16.27 4.93 -9.43
C ASP A 85 -16.69 3.64 -8.70
N ILE A 86 -18.00 3.51 -8.46
CA ILE A 86 -18.62 2.37 -7.78
C ILE A 86 -18.46 1.06 -8.54
N SER A 87 -18.49 1.09 -9.87
CA SER A 87 -18.37 -0.13 -10.68
C SER A 87 -16.97 -0.73 -10.55
N THR A 88 -15.93 0.10 -10.57
CA THR A 88 -14.54 -0.29 -10.34
C THR A 88 -14.36 -0.80 -8.92
N ALA A 89 -14.91 -0.12 -7.91
CA ALA A 89 -14.86 -0.57 -6.52
C ALA A 89 -15.49 -1.96 -6.32
N LYS A 90 -16.65 -2.21 -6.94
CA LYS A 90 -17.32 -3.52 -6.92
C LYS A 90 -16.44 -4.61 -7.53
N ARG A 91 -15.91 -4.37 -8.73
CA ARG A 91 -15.01 -5.32 -9.39
C ARG A 91 -13.81 -5.68 -8.52
N VAL A 92 -13.24 -4.71 -7.81
CA VAL A 92 -12.09 -4.94 -6.92
C VAL A 92 -12.48 -5.73 -5.66
N ILE A 93 -13.53 -5.33 -4.94
CA ILE A 93 -13.89 -6.00 -3.69
C ILE A 93 -14.54 -7.37 -3.95
N GLU A 94 -15.52 -7.43 -4.86
CA GLU A 94 -16.39 -8.58 -5.06
C GLU A 94 -15.74 -9.62 -5.98
N ASP A 95 -15.23 -9.21 -7.14
CA ASP A 95 -14.69 -10.17 -8.11
C ASP A 95 -13.23 -10.58 -7.78
N LEU A 96 -12.39 -9.59 -7.47
CA LEU A 96 -10.97 -9.84 -7.15
C LEU A 96 -10.77 -10.33 -5.71
N GLY A 97 -11.79 -10.30 -4.86
CA GLY A 97 -11.69 -10.71 -3.46
C GLY A 97 -10.78 -9.80 -2.61
N VAL A 98 -10.52 -8.58 -3.07
CA VAL A 98 -9.66 -7.64 -2.34
C VAL A 98 -10.33 -7.22 -1.04
N TYR A 99 -9.56 -7.25 0.04
CA TYR A 99 -10.09 -6.91 1.35
C TYR A 99 -10.34 -5.41 1.52
N ARG A 100 -9.47 -4.53 1.01
CA ARG A 100 -9.56 -3.08 1.25
C ARG A 100 -9.19 -2.26 0.02
N LEU A 101 -9.97 -1.21 -0.27
CA LEU A 101 -9.64 -0.22 -1.29
C LEU A 101 -8.74 0.87 -0.70
N VAL A 102 -7.68 1.19 -1.43
CA VAL A 102 -6.80 2.33 -1.16
C VAL A 102 -7.14 3.45 -2.14
N ILE A 103 -7.59 4.58 -1.60
CA ILE A 103 -8.09 5.70 -2.40
C ILE A 103 -7.20 6.91 -2.13
N GLY A 104 -6.48 7.37 -3.14
CA GLY A 104 -5.69 8.61 -3.10
C GLY A 104 -6.42 9.74 -3.81
N THR A 105 -6.06 9.95 -5.10
CA THR A 105 -6.60 11.04 -5.93
C THR A 105 -8.13 11.12 -5.95
N GLY A 106 -8.84 9.98 -6.02
CA GLY A 106 -10.31 9.97 -6.02
C GLY A 106 -10.92 10.63 -4.78
N ALA A 107 -10.30 10.48 -3.61
CA ALA A 107 -10.80 11.08 -2.37
C ALA A 107 -10.55 12.60 -2.29
N LEU A 108 -9.55 13.10 -3.01
CA LEU A 108 -9.28 14.54 -3.15
C LEU A 108 -10.25 15.19 -4.13
N GLU A 109 -10.46 14.55 -5.28
CA GLU A 109 -11.24 15.10 -6.39
C GLU A 109 -12.74 14.94 -6.18
N ASP A 110 -13.17 13.83 -5.57
CA ASP A 110 -14.57 13.55 -5.28
C ASP A 110 -14.75 12.96 -3.87
N PRO A 111 -14.85 13.81 -2.83
CA PRO A 111 -15.15 13.35 -1.48
C PRO A 111 -16.53 12.66 -1.35
N GLN A 112 -17.49 12.90 -2.26
CA GLN A 112 -18.79 12.22 -2.20
C GLN A 112 -18.66 10.75 -2.54
N LEU A 113 -17.76 10.39 -3.45
CA LEU A 113 -17.43 9.00 -3.76
C LEU A 113 -16.95 8.25 -2.51
N VAL A 114 -16.19 8.91 -1.64
CA VAL A 114 -15.73 8.31 -0.36
C VAL A 114 -16.92 8.00 0.55
N THR A 115 -17.88 8.92 0.66
CA THR A 115 -19.12 8.70 1.42
C THR A 115 -19.92 7.53 0.85
N GLN A 116 -20.08 7.45 -0.47
CA GLN A 116 -20.77 6.34 -1.13
C GLN A 116 -20.09 4.99 -0.86
N PHE A 117 -18.75 4.96 -0.90
CA PHE A 117 -18.02 3.74 -0.55
C PHE A 117 -18.17 3.36 0.93
N LEU A 118 -18.21 4.34 1.83
CA LEU A 118 -18.44 4.10 3.25
C LEU A 118 -19.82 3.50 3.49
N GLU A 119 -20.85 3.99 2.80
CA GLU A 119 -22.21 3.46 2.86
C GLU A 119 -22.30 2.02 2.32
N LEU A 120 -21.59 1.74 1.22
CA LEU A 120 -21.64 0.41 0.59
C LEU A 120 -20.83 -0.65 1.33
N TYR A 121 -19.63 -0.30 1.82
CA TYR A 121 -18.64 -1.29 2.29
C TYR A 121 -18.21 -1.11 3.75
N GLY A 122 -18.54 0.03 4.35
CA GLY A 122 -18.10 0.39 5.70
C GLY A 122 -16.63 0.81 5.79
N PRO A 123 -16.23 1.41 6.93
CA PRO A 123 -14.91 2.02 7.09
C PRO A 123 -13.75 1.01 7.11
N THR A 124 -14.00 -0.27 7.42
CA THR A 124 -12.95 -1.29 7.45
C THR A 124 -12.40 -1.65 6.07
N LYS A 125 -13.23 -1.45 5.03
CA LYS A 125 -12.95 -1.73 3.62
C LYS A 125 -12.28 -0.56 2.90
N LEU A 126 -12.05 0.57 3.58
CA LEU A 126 -11.47 1.77 2.99
C LEU A 126 -10.24 2.24 3.75
N VAL A 127 -9.28 2.77 3.00
CA VAL A 127 -8.16 3.54 3.54
C VAL A 127 -7.83 4.67 2.56
N ILE A 128 -7.61 5.87 3.10
CA ILE A 128 -7.20 7.01 2.28
C ILE A 128 -5.68 7.05 2.21
N CYS A 129 -5.13 7.12 0.99
CA CYS A 129 -3.71 7.34 0.77
C CYS A 129 -3.43 8.83 0.68
N ILE A 130 -2.61 9.32 1.60
CA ILE A 130 -2.14 10.70 1.67
C ILE A 130 -0.67 10.69 1.25
N ASP A 131 -0.44 10.94 -0.04
CA ASP A 131 0.89 11.14 -0.59
C ASP A 131 1.28 12.61 -0.45
N GLU A 132 2.39 12.89 0.23
CA GLU A 132 2.94 14.22 0.44
C GLU A 132 4.14 14.47 -0.46
N LYS A 133 4.21 15.69 -1.01
CA LYS A 133 5.44 16.25 -1.58
C LYS A 133 5.48 17.75 -1.27
N LEU A 134 6.60 18.23 -0.73
CA LEU A 134 6.79 19.64 -0.38
C LEU A 134 5.62 20.23 0.46
N ASN A 135 5.22 19.56 1.54
CA ASN A 135 4.13 19.95 2.45
C ASN A 135 2.70 19.96 1.87
N ASN A 136 2.52 19.52 0.62
CA ASN A 136 1.21 19.46 -0.02
C ASN A 136 0.86 18.01 -0.37
N VAL A 137 -0.44 17.71 -0.33
CA VAL A 137 -0.93 16.44 -0.86
C VAL A 137 -0.74 16.44 -2.37
N VAL A 138 -0.27 15.34 -2.93
CA VAL A 138 -0.12 15.16 -4.38
C VAL A 138 -1.13 14.15 -4.93
N LYS A 139 -1.44 14.29 -6.22
CA LYS A 139 -2.42 13.49 -6.94
C LYS A 139 -1.97 13.15 -8.36
N ASN A 140 -2.76 12.31 -9.04
CA ASN A 140 -2.49 11.80 -10.40
C ASN A 140 -1.10 11.16 -10.51
N GLY A 141 -0.77 10.23 -9.62
CA GLY A 141 0.56 9.59 -9.60
C GLY A 141 1.68 10.56 -9.20
N TRP A 142 1.44 11.40 -8.21
CA TRP A 142 2.45 12.33 -7.67
C TRP A 142 2.92 13.45 -8.63
N ILE A 143 2.18 13.67 -9.71
CA ILE A 143 2.48 14.70 -10.72
C ILE A 143 1.98 16.08 -10.27
N ASN A 144 0.75 16.13 -9.76
CA ASN A 144 0.05 17.38 -9.48
C ASN A 144 -0.03 17.62 -7.97
N TYR A 145 0.18 18.87 -7.55
CA TYR A 145 -0.04 19.32 -6.17
C TYR A 145 -1.50 19.69 -5.97
N ALA A 146 -2.08 19.28 -4.85
CA ALA A 146 -3.35 19.79 -4.35
C ALA A 146 -3.08 20.94 -3.37
N ASP A 147 -3.98 21.92 -3.33
CA ASP A 147 -3.91 23.06 -2.40
C ASP A 147 -4.48 22.66 -1.02
N ILE A 148 -3.90 21.61 -0.43
CA ILE A 148 -4.26 21.10 0.89
C ILE A 148 -3.06 20.40 1.52
N THR A 149 -2.87 20.63 2.82
CA THR A 149 -1.81 19.95 3.58
C THR A 149 -2.24 18.53 3.95
N PRO A 150 -1.29 17.60 4.18
CA PRO A 150 -1.59 16.25 4.65
C PRO A 150 -2.46 16.21 5.90
N LEU A 151 -2.18 17.07 6.88
CA LEU A 151 -2.96 17.15 8.12
C LEU A 151 -4.40 17.61 7.87
N SER A 152 -4.58 18.68 7.09
CA SER A 152 -5.92 19.18 6.77
C SER A 152 -6.74 18.15 5.99
N PHE A 153 -6.09 17.42 5.08
CA PHE A 153 -6.76 16.35 4.35
C PHE A 153 -7.12 15.17 5.26
N ALA A 154 -6.22 14.77 6.16
CA ALA A 154 -6.50 13.72 7.15
C ALA A 154 -7.72 14.07 8.02
N LYS A 155 -7.78 15.30 8.58
CA LYS A 155 -8.93 15.78 9.36
C LYS A 155 -10.23 15.73 8.56
N LYS A 156 -10.21 16.21 7.31
CA LYS A 156 -11.38 16.16 6.43
C LYS A 156 -11.86 14.72 6.19
N MET A 157 -10.96 13.77 6.02
CA MET A 157 -11.33 12.36 5.81
C MET A 157 -11.87 11.72 7.10
N GLU A 158 -11.31 12.05 8.25
CA GLU A 158 -11.84 11.64 9.56
C GLU A 158 -13.28 12.14 9.75
N GLU A 159 -13.55 13.41 9.43
CA GLU A 159 -14.90 14.01 9.49
C GLU A 159 -15.92 13.29 8.60
N ILE A 160 -15.48 12.77 7.45
CA ILE A 160 -16.32 11.95 6.53
C ILE A 160 -16.60 10.55 7.12
N GLY A 161 -15.81 10.10 8.10
CA GLY A 161 -15.97 8.79 8.75
C GLY A 161 -14.89 7.77 8.40
N ILE A 162 -13.81 8.19 7.72
CA ILE A 162 -12.64 7.33 7.51
C ILE A 162 -11.96 7.07 8.86
N GLN A 163 -11.53 5.82 9.06
CA GLN A 163 -10.86 5.39 10.30
C GLN A 163 -9.37 5.12 10.13
N ARG A 164 -8.88 5.03 8.88
CA ARG A 164 -7.49 4.69 8.58
C ARG A 164 -6.98 5.46 7.37
N ILE A 165 -5.73 5.88 7.47
CA ILE A 165 -4.95 6.45 6.37
C ILE A 165 -3.67 5.64 6.14
N ILE A 166 -3.18 5.70 4.90
CA ILE A 166 -1.78 5.49 4.57
C ILE A 166 -1.17 6.87 4.40
N TYR A 167 -0.08 7.15 5.08
CA TYR A 167 0.68 8.37 4.90
C TYR A 167 2.04 8.06 4.29
N GLN A 168 2.37 8.75 3.21
CA GLN A 168 3.62 8.56 2.47
C GLN A 168 4.25 9.89 2.11
N ASP A 169 5.53 10.06 2.42
CA ASP A 169 6.36 11.12 1.83
C ASP A 169 7.00 10.61 0.53
N VAL A 170 6.53 11.14 -0.61
CA VAL A 170 6.96 10.69 -1.94
C VAL A 170 8.47 10.91 -2.14
N THR A 171 9.04 11.94 -1.52
CA THR A 171 10.48 12.24 -1.63
C THR A 171 11.37 11.22 -0.93
N ARG A 172 10.77 10.30 -0.16
CA ARG A 172 11.47 9.22 0.55
C ARG A 172 11.26 7.86 -0.09
N VAL A 173 10.36 7.77 -1.07
CA VAL A 173 10.01 6.50 -1.71
C VAL A 173 11.25 5.90 -2.35
N GLY A 174 11.61 4.70 -1.87
CA GLY A 174 12.71 3.93 -2.43
C GLY A 174 14.11 4.47 -2.16
N ASN A 175 14.35 5.50 -1.33
CA ASN A 175 15.71 6.03 -1.10
C ASN A 175 16.33 5.69 0.28
N PHE A 176 15.63 4.90 1.11
CA PHE A 176 16.11 4.41 2.41
C PHE A 176 16.46 5.53 3.43
N SER A 177 15.86 6.71 3.28
CA SER A 177 16.08 7.88 4.16
C SER A 177 15.37 7.80 5.53
N GLY A 178 14.69 6.69 5.82
CA GLY A 178 13.83 6.53 6.98
C GLY A 178 12.45 7.19 6.82
N PRO A 179 11.48 6.85 7.68
CA PRO A 179 10.12 7.40 7.62
C PRO A 179 10.05 8.88 8.00
N HIS A 180 9.01 9.58 7.57
CA HIS A 180 8.78 10.98 7.93
C HIS A 180 8.08 11.12 9.31
N LEU A 181 8.85 10.93 10.38
CA LEU A 181 8.37 10.82 11.76
C LEU A 181 7.55 12.03 12.24
N ASN A 182 8.01 13.25 11.94
CA ASN A 182 7.35 14.46 12.42
C ASN A 182 5.92 14.58 11.90
N ARG A 183 5.66 14.21 10.64
CA ARG A 183 4.30 14.24 10.09
C ARG A 183 3.42 13.14 10.67
N LEU A 184 3.96 11.94 10.88
CA LEU A 184 3.22 10.85 11.51
C LEU A 184 2.74 11.26 12.91
N ILE A 185 3.61 11.88 13.70
CA ILE A 185 3.29 12.41 15.03
C ILE A 185 2.25 13.54 14.91
N GLU A 186 2.47 14.52 14.03
CA GLU A 186 1.55 15.64 13.85
C GLU A 186 0.13 15.19 13.48
N ILE A 187 -0.02 14.26 12.53
CA ILE A 187 -1.34 13.72 12.16
C ILE A 187 -1.95 12.94 13.33
N GLY A 188 -1.16 12.09 13.99
CA GLY A 188 -1.63 11.26 15.11
C GLY A 188 -2.01 12.03 16.37
N GLU A 189 -1.41 13.19 16.62
CA GLU A 189 -1.79 14.07 17.74
C GLU A 189 -3.08 14.86 17.49
N GLN A 190 -3.49 14.97 16.22
CA GLN A 190 -4.53 15.87 15.76
C GLN A 190 -5.75 15.15 15.17
N THR A 191 -5.72 13.81 15.14
CA THR A 191 -6.77 12.93 14.61
C THR A 191 -6.84 11.65 15.43
N ASN A 192 -7.94 10.90 15.33
CA ASN A 192 -8.09 9.55 15.91
C ASN A 192 -7.85 8.43 14.88
N LEU A 193 -7.27 8.78 13.73
CA LEU A 193 -7.05 7.85 12.62
C LEU A 193 -5.99 6.81 12.99
N LYS A 194 -6.18 5.58 12.50
CA LYS A 194 -5.09 4.61 12.39
C LYS A 194 -4.21 4.96 11.20
N ILE A 195 -2.89 4.86 11.38
CA ILE A 195 -1.92 5.33 10.39
C ILE A 195 -1.02 4.18 9.96
N THR A 196 -1.01 3.92 8.66
CA THR A 196 0.04 3.12 8.01
C THR A 196 1.13 4.05 7.51
N SER A 197 2.35 3.92 8.03
CA SER A 197 3.51 4.65 7.51
C SER A 197 4.00 4.03 6.20
N ALA A 198 4.35 4.85 5.21
CA ALA A 198 4.97 4.41 3.97
C ALA A 198 6.09 5.39 3.55
N GLY A 199 7.03 4.91 2.71
CA GLY A 199 8.18 5.68 2.23
C GLY A 199 9.41 5.64 3.15
N GLY A 200 10.61 5.60 2.56
CA GLY A 200 11.88 5.75 3.26
C GLY A 200 12.39 4.55 4.07
N ILE A 201 11.56 3.55 4.35
CA ILE A 201 11.97 2.40 5.19
C ILE A 201 13.15 1.65 4.57
N GLY A 202 14.25 1.53 5.31
CA GLY A 202 15.48 0.91 4.82
C GLY A 202 16.12 -0.09 5.79
N SER A 203 15.67 -0.15 7.04
CA SER A 203 16.32 -0.95 8.07
C SER A 203 15.39 -1.38 9.21
N TYR A 204 15.86 -2.33 10.01
CA TYR A 204 15.19 -2.71 11.27
C TYR A 204 15.13 -1.56 12.30
N LYS A 205 16.06 -0.59 12.24
CA LYS A 205 16.04 0.58 13.12
C LYS A 205 14.80 1.44 12.86
N ASP A 206 14.42 1.61 11.59
CA ASP A 206 13.22 2.35 11.22
C ASP A 206 11.96 1.70 11.82
N LEU A 207 11.89 0.37 11.82
CA LEU A 207 10.77 -0.37 12.41
C LEU A 207 10.68 -0.18 13.92
N LYS A 208 11.81 -0.17 14.62
CA LYS A 208 11.84 0.10 16.07
C LYS A 208 11.35 1.52 16.38
N VAL A 209 11.74 2.50 15.59
CA VAL A 209 11.30 3.89 15.78
C VAL A 209 9.79 4.01 15.53
N LEU A 210 9.27 3.42 14.45
CA LEU A 210 7.84 3.43 14.14
C LEU A 210 7.01 2.71 15.20
N ALA A 211 7.50 1.59 15.76
CA ALA A 211 6.82 0.90 16.86
C ALA A 211 6.65 1.79 18.10
N GLY A 212 7.55 2.76 18.32
CA GLY A 212 7.42 3.76 19.40
C GLY A 212 6.31 4.80 19.17
N LEU A 213 5.70 4.84 17.98
CA LEU A 213 4.64 5.78 17.61
C LEU A 213 3.22 5.21 17.72
N GLU A 214 3.05 4.02 18.31
CA GLU A 214 1.73 3.38 18.47
C GLU A 214 0.71 4.28 19.20
N LYS A 215 1.18 5.07 20.19
CA LYS A 215 0.36 6.05 20.92
C LYS A 215 -0.20 7.19 20.05
N TYR A 216 0.38 7.40 18.86
CA TYR A 216 -0.07 8.35 17.85
C TYR A 216 -0.87 7.67 16.72
N GLY A 217 -1.34 6.45 16.94
CA GLY A 217 -2.17 5.73 15.96
C GLY A 217 -1.38 4.99 14.86
N VAL A 218 -0.05 5.06 14.84
CA VAL A 218 0.80 4.34 13.87
C VAL A 218 0.83 2.85 14.22
N ASP A 219 0.00 2.05 13.55
CA ASP A 219 -0.18 0.62 13.82
C ASP A 219 0.43 -0.30 12.75
N SER A 220 0.71 0.24 11.56
CA SER A 220 1.32 -0.49 10.45
C SER A 220 2.33 0.30 9.64
N VAL A 221 3.13 -0.42 8.86
CA VAL A 221 4.11 0.14 7.94
C VAL A 221 4.11 -0.63 6.61
N MET A 222 4.16 0.10 5.51
CA MET A 222 4.33 -0.43 4.16
C MET A 222 5.81 -0.45 3.78
N ILE A 223 6.29 -1.57 3.24
CA ILE A 223 7.68 -1.75 2.83
C ILE A 223 7.74 -2.35 1.43
N SER A 224 8.36 -1.63 0.49
CA SER A 224 8.64 -2.07 -0.88
C SER A 224 10.12 -2.46 -1.00
N ARG A 225 10.91 -1.66 -1.71
CA ARG A 225 12.34 -1.83 -2.06
C ARG A 225 13.22 -2.50 -1.00
N ALA A 226 13.09 -2.19 0.29
CA ALA A 226 13.93 -2.80 1.32
C ALA A 226 13.72 -4.32 1.46
N LEU A 227 12.50 -4.82 1.21
CA LEU A 227 12.21 -6.26 1.17
C LEU A 227 12.73 -6.90 -0.13
N TYR A 228 12.66 -6.21 -1.27
CA TYR A 228 13.23 -6.70 -2.53
C TYR A 228 14.76 -6.81 -2.44
N GLU A 229 15.42 -5.81 -1.84
CA GLU A 229 16.88 -5.76 -1.71
C GLU A 229 17.43 -6.48 -0.47
N ASN A 230 16.62 -7.29 0.22
CA ASN A 230 17.04 -8.09 1.36
C ASN A 230 17.75 -7.30 2.47
N LYS A 231 17.25 -6.10 2.80
CA LYS A 231 17.91 -5.17 3.74
C LYS A 231 17.77 -5.60 5.21
N PHE A 232 16.87 -6.54 5.51
CA PHE A 232 16.65 -7.00 6.87
C PHE A 232 17.57 -8.18 7.23
N PRO A 233 18.00 -8.28 8.51
CA PRO A 233 18.90 -9.36 8.95
C PRO A 233 18.35 -10.75 8.59
N CYS A 234 19.23 -11.64 8.15
CA CYS A 234 18.93 -13.02 7.75
C CYS A 234 17.99 -13.20 6.54
N GLN A 235 17.31 -12.15 6.05
CA GLN A 235 16.37 -12.26 4.93
C GLN A 235 17.00 -12.87 3.69
N ARG A 236 18.17 -12.36 3.27
CA ARG A 236 18.91 -12.89 2.12
C ARG A 236 19.28 -14.36 2.33
N MET A 237 19.79 -14.69 3.51
CA MET A 237 20.23 -16.04 3.86
C MET A 237 19.08 -17.03 3.80
N TRP A 238 17.91 -16.69 4.36
CA TRP A 238 16.73 -17.55 4.29
C TRP A 238 16.26 -17.76 2.86
N ARG A 239 16.18 -16.68 2.05
CA ARG A 239 15.79 -16.81 0.64
C ARG A 239 16.77 -17.65 -0.19
N GLU A 240 18.08 -17.58 0.10
CA GLU A 240 19.11 -18.36 -0.60
C GLU A 240 19.13 -19.85 -0.20
N ILE A 241 18.70 -20.17 1.03
CA ILE A 241 18.65 -21.57 1.53
C ILE A 241 17.29 -22.21 1.24
N GLU A 242 16.21 -21.44 1.30
CA GLU A 242 14.82 -21.91 1.14
C GLU A 242 14.29 -21.67 -0.29
N VAL A 243 15.19 -21.63 -1.28
CA VAL A 243 14.87 -21.42 -2.71
C VAL A 243 13.85 -22.44 -3.24
N GLU A 244 13.71 -23.59 -2.57
CA GLU A 244 12.78 -24.63 -2.96
C GLU A 244 11.31 -24.29 -2.59
N ASP A 245 10.55 -24.21 -3.67
CA ASP A 245 9.11 -24.13 -3.79
C ASP A 245 8.41 -22.84 -3.31
N LEU A 246 7.93 -22.06 -4.28
CA LEU A 246 7.04 -20.91 -4.08
C LEU A 246 5.55 -21.31 -4.07
N SER A 247 5.24 -22.61 -4.16
CA SER A 247 3.89 -23.12 -3.93
C SER A 247 3.52 -22.95 -2.45
N LEU A 248 2.26 -22.58 -2.22
CA LEU A 248 1.64 -22.62 -0.90
C LEU A 248 0.84 -23.91 -0.83
N ASP A 249 1.53 -25.06 -0.79
CA ASP A 249 0.86 -26.35 -0.60
C ASP A 249 0.32 -26.43 0.83
N LEU A 250 -0.91 -25.93 1.02
CA LEU A 250 -1.68 -26.20 2.23
C LEU A 250 -1.94 -27.71 2.32
N PRO A 251 -1.92 -28.31 3.53
CA PRO A 251 -2.32 -29.70 3.70
C PRO A 251 -3.73 -29.90 3.13
N LYS A 252 -3.87 -30.77 2.13
CA LYS A 252 -5.20 -31.21 1.67
C LYS A 252 -5.81 -32.04 2.79
N ILE A 253 -6.89 -31.54 3.40
CA ILE A 253 -7.75 -32.38 4.21
C ILE A 253 -8.41 -33.36 3.24
N VAL A 254 -8.06 -34.64 3.36
CA VAL A 254 -8.74 -35.71 2.63
C VAL A 254 -9.97 -36.06 3.46
N ASP A 255 -11.16 -35.74 2.95
CA ASP A 255 -12.42 -36.26 3.49
C ASP A 255 -12.52 -37.79 3.28
#